data_AF-A0A671MVF7-F1
#
_entry.id   AF-A0A671MVF7-F1
#
_cell.length_a   1.000
_cell.length_b   1.000
_cell.length_c   1.000
_cell.angle_alpha   90.00
_cell.angle_beta   90.00
_cell.angle_gamma   90.00
#
_symmetry.space_group_name_H-M   'P 1'
#
loop_
_entity.id
_entity.type
_entity.pdbx_description
1 polymer ?
#
loop_
_entity_poly.entity_id
_entity_poly.type
_entity_poly.pdbx_seq_one_letter_code
_entity_poly.pdbx_strand_id
1 'polypeptide(L)'
;METKRKKYDLTFKLTVVKFAEQNSGEAAARHFSVDPKRVREWRKNKAELQRLSEEDDKRARLRGGGRKKASEELEVSVCEWIHSMRAKHLRVSRKMIRAKAKEVYATVSDGRDEESFTASAGWLDKFLRRNDFSVRRRTTVAQKDAKHFTEKLVNFRCTQCSTENHRP
;
A
#
# COMPACT_ATOMS: atom_id res chain seq x y z
N MET A 1 -29.19 22.92 -8.63
CA MET A 1 -27.88 23.54 -8.38
C MET A 1 -26.88 22.45 -8.06
N GLU A 2 -25.94 22.18 -8.97
CA GLU A 2 -24.94 21.13 -8.76
C GLU A 2 -23.84 21.60 -7.80
N THR A 3 -23.78 21.00 -6.61
CA THR A 3 -22.80 21.36 -5.59
C THR A 3 -21.50 20.58 -5.81
N LYS A 4 -20.49 21.26 -6.37
CA LYS A 4 -19.14 20.67 -6.52
C LYS A 4 -18.57 20.28 -5.14
N ARG A 5 -18.04 19.06 -5.04
CA ARG A 5 -17.40 18.56 -3.81
C ARG A 5 -16.16 19.39 -3.46
N LYS A 6 -16.22 20.16 -2.37
CA LYS A 6 -15.06 20.90 -1.82
C LYS A 6 -14.15 19.99 -0.98
N LYS A 7 -12.84 20.19 -1.10
CA LYS A 7 -11.79 19.59 -0.26
C LYS A 7 -11.39 20.60 0.83
N TYR A 8 -11.24 20.13 2.07
CA TYR A 8 -10.82 20.93 3.22
C TYR A 8 -9.66 20.21 3.92
N ASP A 9 -8.60 20.94 4.26
CA ASP A 9 -7.49 20.44 5.09
C ASP A 9 -7.90 20.26 6.55
N LEU A 10 -7.04 19.63 7.37
CA LEU A 10 -7.34 19.37 8.78
C LEU A 10 -7.33 20.66 9.61
N THR A 11 -6.39 21.56 9.34
CA THR A 11 -6.28 22.86 10.02
C THR A 11 -7.54 23.69 9.91
N PHE A 12 -8.10 23.81 8.70
CA PHE A 12 -9.33 24.54 8.44
C PHE A 12 -10.51 23.90 9.18
N LYS A 13 -10.64 22.57 9.16
CA LYS A 13 -11.71 21.88 9.90
C LYS A 13 -11.62 22.15 11.39
N LEU A 14 -10.41 22.16 11.96
CA LEU A 14 -10.20 22.46 13.38
C LEU A 14 -10.53 23.92 13.70
N THR A 15 -10.18 24.88 12.83
CA THR A 15 -10.58 26.29 12.97
C THR A 15 -12.10 26.43 12.97
N VAL A 16 -12.79 25.75 12.05
CA VAL A 16 -14.26 25.74 11.98
C VAL A 16 -14.88 25.13 13.23
N VAL A 17 -14.32 24.02 13.73
CA VAL A 17 -14.79 23.36 14.95
C VAL A 17 -14.59 24.28 16.17
N LYS A 18 -13.42 24.91 16.32
CA LYS A 18 -13.14 25.86 17.42
C LYS A 18 -14.14 27.02 17.41
N PHE A 19 -14.44 27.59 16.24
CA PHE A 19 -15.44 28.64 16.10
C PHE A 19 -16.86 28.14 16.43
N ALA A 20 -17.21 26.92 16.02
CA ALA A 20 -18.50 26.31 16.29
C ALA A 20 -18.73 25.97 17.78
N GLU A 21 -17.66 25.75 18.54
CA GLU A 21 -17.70 25.54 20.00
C GLU A 21 -17.90 26.85 20.77
N GLN A 22 -17.33 27.96 20.29
CA GLN A 22 -17.49 29.29 20.89
C GLN A 22 -18.83 29.94 20.53
N ASN A 23 -19.39 29.59 19.37
CA ASN A 23 -20.63 30.15 18.85
C ASN A 23 -21.68 29.04 18.73
N SER A 24 -22.04 28.69 17.50
CA SER A 24 -22.92 27.57 17.17
C SER A 24 -22.49 26.94 15.85
N GLY A 25 -22.94 25.70 15.60
CA GLY A 25 -22.68 25.02 14.33
C GLY A 25 -23.24 25.77 13.11
N GLU A 26 -24.40 26.40 13.27
CA GLU A 26 -25.06 27.18 12.22
C GLU A 26 -24.36 28.52 11.98
N ALA A 27 -23.85 29.17 13.04
CA ALA A 27 -23.01 30.36 12.90
C ALA A 27 -21.71 30.03 12.17
N ALA A 28 -21.06 28.91 12.50
CA ALA A 28 -19.85 28.46 11.82
C ALA A 28 -20.10 28.13 10.33
N ALA A 29 -21.20 27.43 10.03
CA ALA A 29 -21.57 27.12 8.66
C ALA A 29 -21.72 28.38 7.78
N ARG A 30 -22.39 29.41 8.31
CA ARG A 30 -22.54 30.71 7.64
C ARG A 30 -21.20 31.45 7.51
N HIS A 31 -20.45 31.56 8.61
CA HIS A 31 -19.17 32.29 8.64
C HIS A 31 -18.15 31.71 7.65
N PHE A 32 -18.03 30.39 7.57
CA PHE A 32 -17.05 29.72 6.72
C PHE A 32 -17.60 29.26 5.36
N SER A 33 -18.88 29.53 5.06
CA SER A 33 -19.55 29.04 3.84
C SER A 33 -19.39 27.52 3.64
N VAL A 34 -19.61 26.77 4.73
CA VAL A 34 -19.53 25.31 4.80
C VAL A 34 -20.92 24.74 5.07
N ASP A 35 -21.24 23.59 4.50
CA ASP A 35 -22.47 22.86 4.79
C ASP A 35 -22.57 22.55 6.30
N PRO A 36 -23.67 22.94 6.99
CA PRO A 36 -23.90 22.62 8.40
C PRO A 36 -23.71 21.14 8.76
N LYS A 37 -24.02 20.23 7.83
CA LYS A 37 -23.79 18.79 8.00
C LYS A 37 -22.31 18.48 8.21
N ARG A 38 -21.41 19.10 7.44
CA ARG A 38 -19.96 18.90 7.58
C ARG A 38 -19.45 19.44 8.91
N VAL A 39 -19.96 20.58 9.36
CA VAL A 39 -19.61 21.13 10.68
C VAL A 39 -19.98 20.14 11.79
N ARG A 40 -21.17 19.54 11.73
CA ARG A 40 -21.58 18.49 12.68
C ARG A 40 -20.67 17.25 12.63
N GLU A 41 -20.34 16.77 11.43
CA GLU A 41 -19.43 15.62 11.24
C GLU A 41 -18.02 15.91 11.80
N TRP A 42 -17.47 17.11 11.57
CA TRP A 42 -16.17 17.49 12.08
C TRP A 42 -16.15 17.64 13.60
N ARG A 43 -17.22 18.19 14.18
CA ARG A 43 -17.39 18.24 15.65
C ARG A 43 -17.41 16.83 16.26
N LYS A 44 -18.15 15.89 15.65
CA LYS A 44 -18.19 14.49 16.11
C LYS A 44 -16.81 13.83 16.08
N ASN A 45 -16.00 14.15 15.07
CA ASN A 45 -14.68 13.57 14.86
C ASN A 45 -13.53 14.47 15.36
N LYS A 46 -13.78 15.45 16.24
CA LYS A 46 -12.80 16.45 16.67
C LYS A 46 -11.49 15.83 17.18
N ALA A 47 -11.58 14.84 18.07
CA ALA A 47 -10.40 14.20 18.67
C ALA A 47 -9.50 13.55 17.60
N GLU A 48 -10.09 12.84 16.64
CA GLU A 48 -9.33 12.23 15.54
C GLU A 48 -8.75 13.29 14.59
N LEU A 49 -9.48 14.37 14.32
CA LEU A 49 -8.97 15.49 13.53
C LEU A 49 -7.75 16.16 14.18
N GLN A 50 -7.77 16.34 15.51
CA GLN A 50 -6.64 16.89 16.26
C GLN A 50 -5.42 15.99 16.18
N ARG A 51 -5.58 14.70 16.51
CA ARG A 51 -4.50 13.71 16.45
C ARG A 51 -3.86 13.62 15.07
N LEU A 52 -4.67 13.63 14.01
CA LEU A 52 -4.15 13.57 12.64
C LEU A 52 -3.49 14.89 12.19
N SER A 53 -3.94 16.03 12.70
CA SER A 53 -3.36 17.33 12.37
C SER A 53 -1.97 17.52 12.97
N GLU A 54 -1.69 16.85 14.10
CA GLU A 54 -0.36 16.82 14.71
C GLU A 54 0.64 16.01 13.86
N GLU A 55 0.15 14.98 13.14
CA GLU A 55 0.97 14.17 12.22
C GLU A 55 1.18 14.83 10.84
N ASP A 56 0.11 15.39 10.25
CA ASP A 56 0.07 15.86 8.85
C ASP A 56 -1.07 16.89 8.67
N ASP A 57 -0.72 18.17 8.85
CA ASP A 57 -1.63 19.33 8.80
C ASP A 57 -2.34 19.51 7.44
N LYS A 58 -1.64 19.23 6.34
CA LYS A 58 -2.13 19.34 4.95
C LYS A 58 -3.05 18.20 4.53
N ARG A 59 -3.21 17.18 5.37
CA ARG A 59 -4.13 16.06 5.10
C ARG A 59 -5.56 16.57 5.01
N ALA A 60 -6.38 15.88 4.21
CA ALA A 60 -7.80 16.23 4.05
C ALA A 60 -8.76 15.09 4.41
N ARG A 61 -8.27 13.86 4.56
CA ARG A 61 -9.07 12.66 4.81
C ARG A 61 -8.70 12.04 6.15
N LEU A 62 -9.70 11.53 6.86
CA LEU A 62 -9.48 10.66 8.02
C LEU A 62 -8.80 9.35 7.58
N ARG A 63 -8.08 8.69 8.49
CA ARG A 63 -7.53 7.36 8.24
C ARG A 63 -8.66 6.37 7.92
N GLY A 64 -8.39 5.41 7.04
CA GLY A 64 -9.35 4.37 6.69
C GLY A 64 -10.46 4.76 5.71
N GLY A 65 -10.54 6.02 5.24
CA GLY A 65 -11.55 6.47 4.27
C GLY A 65 -11.39 5.97 2.82
N GLY A 66 -10.63 4.88 2.60
CA GLY A 66 -10.36 4.30 1.29
C GLY A 66 -11.00 2.92 1.12
N ARG A 67 -10.92 2.35 -0.09
CA ARG A 67 -11.38 0.97 -0.35
C ARG A 67 -10.60 0.00 0.56
N LYS A 68 -11.33 -0.75 1.39
CA LYS A 68 -10.79 -1.77 2.29
C LYS A 68 -10.10 -2.89 1.50
N LYS A 69 -9.27 -3.70 2.20
CA LYS A 69 -8.68 -4.91 1.62
C LYS A 69 -9.80 -5.88 1.21
N ALA A 70 -9.53 -6.72 0.22
CA ALA A 70 -10.51 -7.72 -0.25
C ALA A 70 -10.77 -8.76 0.84
N SER A 71 -9.71 -9.27 1.46
CA SER A 71 -9.74 -10.06 2.69
C SER A 71 -8.35 -9.97 3.32
N GLU A 72 -8.27 -9.89 4.65
CA GLU A 72 -6.98 -9.93 5.35
C GLU A 72 -6.33 -11.31 5.22
N GLU A 73 -7.13 -12.36 5.38
CA GLU A 73 -6.70 -13.76 5.26
C GLU A 73 -6.13 -14.06 3.87
N LEU A 74 -6.76 -13.52 2.82
CA LEU A 74 -6.22 -13.59 1.45
C LEU A 74 -4.83 -12.96 1.35
N GLU A 75 -4.63 -11.75 1.90
CA GLU A 75 -3.33 -11.08 1.82
C GLU A 75 -2.26 -11.88 2.58
N VAL A 76 -2.56 -12.39 3.78
CA VAL A 76 -1.64 -13.20 4.61
C VAL A 76 -1.21 -14.46 3.86
N SER A 77 -2.16 -15.27 3.38
CA SER A 77 -1.86 -16.54 2.71
C SER A 77 -1.03 -16.34 1.42
N VAL A 78 -1.33 -15.30 0.64
CA VAL A 78 -0.53 -14.99 -0.56
C VAL A 78 0.88 -14.52 -0.18
N CYS A 79 1.04 -13.75 0.89
CA CYS A 79 2.35 -13.33 1.39
C CYS A 79 3.21 -14.53 1.82
N GLU A 80 2.67 -15.43 2.64
CA GLU A 80 3.35 -16.65 3.08
C GLU A 80 3.80 -17.52 1.91
N TRP A 81 2.93 -17.67 0.90
CA TRP A 81 3.28 -18.39 -0.32
C TRP A 81 4.45 -17.72 -1.06
N ILE A 82 4.47 -16.38 -1.18
CA ILE A 82 5.61 -15.65 -1.79
C ILE A 82 6.90 -15.88 -1.01
N HIS A 83 6.85 -15.82 0.33
CA HIS A 83 8.01 -16.08 1.18
C HIS A 83 8.54 -17.51 1.00
N SER A 84 7.66 -18.51 0.98
CA SER A 84 8.01 -19.91 0.74
C SER A 84 8.70 -20.11 -0.63
N MET A 85 8.19 -19.48 -1.69
CA MET A 85 8.80 -19.55 -3.02
C MET A 85 10.18 -18.89 -3.05
N ARG A 86 10.34 -17.73 -2.39
CA ARG A 86 11.64 -17.03 -2.30
C ARG A 86 12.67 -17.80 -1.47
N ALA A 87 12.25 -18.45 -0.39
CA ALA A 87 13.10 -19.33 0.42
C ALA A 87 13.62 -20.52 -0.40
N LYS A 88 12.83 -21.01 -1.36
CA LYS A 88 13.23 -22.04 -2.33
C LYS A 88 14.01 -21.49 -3.53
N HIS A 89 14.40 -20.22 -3.51
CA HIS A 89 15.03 -19.51 -4.64
C HIS A 89 14.22 -19.54 -5.95
N LEU A 90 12.90 -19.75 -5.87
CA LEU A 90 12.02 -19.78 -7.03
C LEU A 90 11.58 -18.36 -7.39
N ARG A 91 11.60 -18.07 -8.70
CA ARG A 91 11.14 -16.79 -9.22
C ARG A 91 9.62 -16.70 -9.11
N VAL A 92 9.14 -15.67 -8.42
CA VAL A 92 7.71 -15.35 -8.36
C VAL A 92 7.36 -14.23 -9.35
N SER A 93 6.53 -14.53 -10.34
CA SER A 93 6.05 -13.53 -11.30
C SER A 93 4.72 -12.92 -10.86
N ARG A 94 4.44 -11.70 -11.35
CA ARG A 94 3.15 -11.01 -11.14
C ARG A 94 1.94 -11.85 -11.60
N LYS A 95 2.08 -12.62 -12.68
CA LYS A 95 1.03 -13.53 -13.17
C LYS A 95 0.76 -14.65 -12.18
N MET A 96 1.82 -15.23 -11.59
CA MET A 96 1.69 -16.28 -10.58
C MET A 96 1.02 -15.77 -9.31
N ILE A 97 1.38 -14.58 -8.84
CA ILE A 97 0.74 -13.97 -7.65
C ILE A 97 -0.77 -13.80 -7.88
N ARG A 98 -1.18 -13.32 -9.06
CA ARG A 98 -2.60 -13.17 -9.39
C ARG A 98 -3.33 -14.51 -9.46
N ALA A 99 -2.68 -15.53 -10.00
CA ALA A 99 -3.26 -16.88 -10.05
C ALA A 99 -3.44 -17.44 -8.63
N LYS A 100 -2.39 -17.37 -7.79
CA LYS A 100 -2.47 -17.83 -6.40
C LYS A 100 -3.52 -17.06 -5.59
N ALA A 101 -3.63 -15.75 -5.80
CA ALA A 101 -4.63 -14.95 -5.11
C ALA A 101 -6.07 -15.36 -5.48
N LYS A 102 -6.33 -15.77 -6.73
CA LYS A 102 -7.65 -16.29 -7.11
C LYS A 102 -7.94 -17.65 -6.48
N GLU A 103 -6.93 -18.52 -6.44
CA GLU A 103 -7.02 -19.83 -5.79
C GLU A 103 -7.34 -19.68 -4.29
N VAL A 104 -6.59 -18.85 -3.58
CA VAL A 104 -6.84 -18.57 -2.14
C VAL A 104 -8.19 -17.88 -1.93
N TYR A 105 -8.59 -16.96 -2.82
CA TYR A 105 -9.90 -16.33 -2.68
C TYR A 105 -11.03 -17.35 -2.79
N ALA A 106 -10.92 -18.32 -3.71
CA ALA A 106 -11.92 -19.37 -3.86
C ALA A 106 -12.05 -20.28 -2.62
N THR A 107 -10.97 -20.42 -1.82
CA THR A 107 -11.02 -21.20 -0.58
C THR A 107 -11.53 -20.39 0.62
N VAL A 108 -11.35 -19.07 0.60
CA VAL A 108 -11.73 -18.17 1.71
C VAL A 108 -13.13 -17.59 1.53
N SER A 109 -13.65 -17.49 0.30
CA SER A 109 -15.00 -16.98 0.07
C SER A 109 -16.04 -18.08 0.31
N ASP A 110 -16.90 -17.90 1.31
CA ASP A 110 -18.06 -18.78 1.62
C ASP A 110 -19.20 -18.72 0.57
N GLY A 111 -18.89 -18.35 -0.69
CA GLY A 111 -19.88 -18.22 -1.76
C GLY A 111 -20.91 -17.10 -1.57
N ARG A 112 -20.80 -16.27 -0.52
CA ARG A 112 -21.73 -15.18 -0.18
C ARG A 112 -21.37 -13.82 -0.79
N ASP A 113 -20.14 -13.65 -1.25
CA ASP A 113 -19.70 -12.43 -1.92
C ASP A 113 -19.90 -12.58 -3.44
N GLU A 114 -21.02 -12.05 -3.95
CA GLU A 114 -21.38 -12.02 -5.38
C GLU A 114 -20.33 -11.30 -6.25
N GLU A 115 -19.40 -10.54 -5.64
CA GLU A 115 -18.29 -9.90 -6.33
C GLU A 115 -17.12 -10.88 -6.49
N SER A 116 -17.04 -11.50 -7.67
CA SER A 116 -15.89 -12.30 -8.08
C SER A 116 -14.56 -11.50 -7.96
N PHE A 117 -13.66 -11.94 -7.08
CA PHE A 117 -12.35 -11.31 -6.94
C PHE A 117 -11.53 -11.45 -8.22
N THR A 118 -11.34 -10.33 -8.92
CA THR A 118 -10.71 -10.35 -10.24
C THR A 118 -9.17 -10.42 -10.20
N ALA A 119 -8.56 -10.25 -9.01
CA ALA A 119 -7.11 -10.07 -8.84
C ALA A 119 -6.54 -9.06 -9.86
N SER A 120 -7.12 -7.85 -9.91
CA SER A 120 -6.79 -6.85 -10.93
C SER A 120 -5.35 -6.36 -10.83
N ALA A 121 -4.83 -5.71 -11.89
CA ALA A 121 -3.49 -5.12 -11.87
C ALA A 121 -3.34 -4.08 -10.75
N GLY A 122 -4.37 -3.27 -10.52
CA GLY A 122 -4.39 -2.28 -9.45
C GLY A 122 -4.47 -2.89 -8.05
N TRP A 123 -5.15 -4.03 -7.89
CA TRP A 123 -5.10 -4.80 -6.64
C TRP A 123 -3.67 -5.30 -6.40
N LEU A 124 -3.04 -5.92 -7.40
CA LEU A 124 -1.69 -6.45 -7.26
C LEU A 124 -0.68 -5.35 -6.91
N ASP A 125 -0.74 -4.18 -7.54
CA ASP A 125 0.15 -3.07 -7.20
C ASP A 125 -0.02 -2.58 -5.77
N LYS A 126 -1.26 -2.53 -5.26
CA LYS A 126 -1.51 -2.16 -3.87
C LYS A 126 -1.04 -3.24 -2.91
N PHE A 127 -1.32 -4.51 -3.23
CA PHE A 127 -0.86 -5.66 -2.46
C PHE A 127 0.66 -5.67 -2.30
N LEU A 128 1.40 -5.49 -3.41
CA LEU A 128 2.87 -5.47 -3.37
C LEU A 128 3.39 -4.29 -2.53
N ARG A 129 2.79 -3.10 -2.65
CA ARG A 129 3.20 -1.91 -1.87
C ARG A 129 2.87 -2.03 -0.39
N ARG A 130 1.74 -2.65 -0.03
CA ARG A 130 1.33 -2.85 1.37
C ARG A 130 2.20 -3.85 2.11
N ASN A 131 2.74 -4.83 1.39
CA ASN A 131 3.54 -5.93 1.93
C ASN A 131 5.02 -5.82 1.57
N ASP A 132 5.49 -4.61 1.22
CA ASP A 132 6.89 -4.29 0.92
C ASP A 132 7.56 -5.21 -0.14
N PHE A 133 6.78 -5.78 -1.04
CA PHE A 133 7.31 -6.53 -2.16
C PHE A 133 7.79 -5.57 -3.25
N SER A 134 9.06 -5.72 -3.64
CA SER A 134 9.67 -4.88 -4.68
C SER A 134 8.84 -4.86 -5.98
N VAL A 135 8.37 -3.68 -6.36
CA VAL A 135 7.57 -3.43 -7.59
C VAL A 135 8.47 -3.18 -8.82
N ARG A 136 9.79 -3.39 -8.70
CA ARG A 136 10.81 -2.86 -9.64
C ARG A 136 10.43 -3.01 -11.13
N ARG A 137 10.24 -1.86 -11.80
CA ARG A 137 10.53 -1.72 -13.23
C ARG A 137 12.06 -1.80 -13.36
N ARG A 138 12.58 -2.85 -13.99
CA ARG A 138 13.92 -2.76 -14.59
C ARG A 138 13.80 -1.85 -15.80
N THR A 139 14.23 -0.60 -15.68
CA THR A 139 14.59 0.22 -16.84
C THR A 139 16.02 -0.18 -17.21
N THR A 140 16.18 -0.75 -18.41
CA THR A 140 17.41 -0.96 -19.23
C THR A 140 18.70 -0.31 -18.74
N VAL A 141 19.93 -0.84 -18.83
CA VAL A 141 20.62 -2.15 -19.03
C VAL A 141 22.03 -1.86 -18.45
N ALA A 142 22.68 -2.80 -17.77
CA ALA A 142 24.14 -2.71 -17.63
C ALA A 142 24.75 -3.94 -18.29
N GLN A 143 25.41 -3.74 -19.41
CA GLN A 143 26.61 -4.48 -19.80
C GLN A 143 27.20 -3.83 -21.05
N LYS A 144 28.47 -3.43 -20.97
CA LYS A 144 29.46 -3.40 -22.05
C LYS A 144 30.79 -2.88 -21.47
N ASP A 145 31.42 -3.77 -20.69
CA ASP A 145 32.88 -3.84 -20.55
C ASP A 145 33.60 -2.58 -19.98
N ALA A 146 34.90 -2.60 -19.70
CA ALA A 146 35.94 -3.47 -20.20
C ALA A 146 37.01 -3.72 -19.12
N LYS A 147 37.66 -4.88 -19.16
CA LYS A 147 38.90 -5.24 -18.43
C LYS A 147 38.80 -5.64 -16.95
N HIS A 148 37.94 -5.05 -16.11
CA HIS A 148 37.98 -5.29 -14.64
C HIS A 148 36.89 -6.20 -14.06
N PHE A 149 36.21 -6.98 -14.91
CA PHE A 149 35.26 -8.00 -14.45
C PHE A 149 35.99 -9.21 -13.81
N THR A 150 37.12 -9.60 -14.37
CA THR A 150 37.84 -10.82 -13.96
C THR A 150 38.68 -10.65 -12.71
N GLU A 151 39.32 -9.50 -12.44
CA GLU A 151 39.95 -9.21 -11.14
C GLU A 151 38.97 -9.30 -9.96
N LYS A 152 37.70 -8.94 -10.19
CA LYS A 152 36.66 -9.08 -9.17
C LYS A 152 36.15 -10.52 -9.04
N LEU A 153 36.33 -11.35 -10.07
CA LEU A 153 36.11 -12.81 -10.09
C LEU A 153 37.29 -13.59 -9.49
N VAL A 154 38.49 -13.02 -9.55
CA VAL A 154 39.73 -13.51 -8.93
C VAL A 154 39.64 -13.51 -7.39
N ASN A 155 38.47 -13.30 -6.78
CA ASN A 155 38.17 -13.58 -5.36
C ASN A 155 37.04 -14.61 -5.15
N PHE A 156 36.40 -15.08 -6.21
CA PHE A 156 35.78 -16.41 -6.22
C PHE A 156 36.86 -17.51 -6.08
N ARG A 157 38.09 -17.15 -6.47
CA ARG A 157 39.39 -17.75 -6.12
C ARG A 157 39.54 -17.86 -4.59
N CYS A 158 39.19 -19.00 -4.02
CA CYS A 158 39.83 -19.58 -2.81
C CYS A 158 39.32 -21.00 -2.54
N THR A 159 38.14 -21.38 -3.05
CA THR A 159 37.46 -22.63 -2.68
C THR A 159 37.73 -23.82 -3.62
N GLN A 160 38.42 -23.61 -4.75
CA GLN A 160 38.72 -24.67 -5.73
C GLN A 160 40.14 -25.25 -5.59
N CYS A 161 40.92 -24.85 -4.59
CA CYS A 161 42.27 -25.38 -4.35
C CYS A 161 42.31 -26.81 -3.77
N SER A 162 41.28 -27.66 -3.94
CA SER A 162 41.22 -28.97 -3.25
C SER A 162 40.83 -30.19 -4.06
N THR A 163 40.57 -30.11 -5.37
CA THR A 163 40.08 -31.28 -6.13
C THR A 163 40.75 -31.45 -7.49
N GLU A 164 42.07 -31.55 -7.51
CA GLU A 164 42.79 -32.19 -8.61
C GLU A 164 44.00 -32.96 -8.05
N ASN A 165 43.70 -33.97 -7.24
CA ASN A 165 44.59 -35.09 -7.00
C ASN A 165 43.77 -36.36 -7.20
N HIS A 166 44.28 -37.25 -8.05
CA HIS A 166 43.78 -38.60 -8.35
C HIS A 166 42.50 -38.62 -9.21
N ARG A 167 42.38 -39.38 -10.32
CA ARG A 167 42.99 -40.67 -10.70
C ARG A 167 42.33 -41.15 -12.03
N PRO A 168 42.58 -42.39 -12.47
CA PRO A 168 43.72 -42.93 -13.23
C PRO A 168 43.48 -42.96 -14.75
#